data_AF-A0A355DEW6-F1
#
_entry.id   AF-A0A355DEW6-F1
#
_cell.length_a   1.000
_cell.length_b   1.000
_cell.length_c   1.000
_cell.angle_alpha   90.00
_cell.angle_beta   90.00
_cell.angle_gamma   90.00
#
_symmetry.space_group_name_H-M   'P 1'
#
loop_
_entity.id
_entity.type
_entity.pdbx_description
1 polymer ?
#
loop_
_entity_poly.entity_id
_entity_poly.type
_entity_poly.pdbx_seq_one_letter_code
_entity_poly.pdbx_strand_id
1 'polypeptide(L)'
;DHLNLARGKYLPPRLAGQGTRHSLTVFALGYDREMSPVPGTGFLEGMPDMECHFDMSDVRQGWEDGVGVVVGDLERNGEPVPLAPRTVLRNAINAWESLGYTPKVGIELEAYIMEPGDDG
;
A
#
# COMPACT_ATOMS: atom_id res chain seq x y z
N ASP A 1 1.62 0.06 -4.31
CA ASP A 1 1.31 1.37 -4.94
C ASP A 1 0.38 1.11 -6.13
N HIS A 2 0.17 2.07 -7.03
CA HIS A 2 -0.72 1.90 -8.20
C HIS A 2 -0.18 0.91 -9.25
N LEU A 3 1.09 0.52 -9.14
CA LEU A 3 1.74 -0.53 -9.93
C LEU A 3 1.71 -1.89 -9.21
N ASN A 4 0.90 -2.04 -8.17
CA ASN A 4 0.83 -3.24 -7.35
C ASN A 4 2.16 -3.67 -6.72
N LEU A 5 3.13 -2.76 -6.60
CA LEU A 5 4.38 -3.02 -5.88
C LEU A 5 4.16 -2.78 -4.38
N ALA A 6 4.51 -3.76 -3.55
CA ALA A 6 4.49 -3.61 -2.10
C ALA A 6 5.57 -2.62 -1.67
N ARG A 7 5.14 -1.47 -1.11
CA ARG A 7 6.02 -0.45 -0.55
C ARG A 7 5.83 -0.44 0.96
N GLY A 8 6.91 -0.59 1.72
CA GLY A 8 6.81 -0.75 3.18
C GLY A 8 8.08 -0.33 3.91
N LYS A 9 8.00 -0.40 5.24
CA LYS A 9 9.10 -0.16 6.17
C LYS A 9 9.04 -1.20 7.29
N TYR A 10 10.19 -1.65 7.77
CA TYR A 10 10.25 -2.41 9.02
C TYR A 10 10.11 -1.46 10.20
N LEU A 11 9.17 -1.76 11.10
CA LEU A 11 8.92 -0.96 12.30
C LEU A 11 9.23 -1.81 13.55
N PRO A 12 9.99 -1.29 14.52
CA PRO A 12 10.11 -1.93 15.81
C PRO A 12 8.73 -2.04 16.48
N PRO A 13 8.35 -3.19 17.08
CA PRO A 13 7.00 -3.39 17.65
C PRO A 13 6.57 -2.30 18.64
N ARG A 14 7.52 -1.78 19.43
CA ARG A 14 7.28 -0.71 20.41
C ARG A 14 6.86 0.63 19.79
N LEU A 15 7.12 0.84 18.49
CA LEU A 15 6.77 2.06 17.75
C LEU A 15 5.68 1.80 16.71
N ALA A 16 5.35 0.55 16.39
CA ALA A 16 4.47 0.20 15.28
C ALA A 16 3.08 0.87 15.39
N GLY A 17 2.50 0.95 16.60
CA GLY A 17 1.21 1.60 16.82
C GLY A 17 1.18 3.12 16.56
N GLN A 18 2.34 3.76 16.34
CA GLN A 18 2.41 5.17 15.93
C GLN A 18 2.27 5.36 14.42
N GLY A 19 2.19 4.25 13.66
CA GLY A 19 2.19 4.27 12.20
C GLY A 19 3.56 4.62 11.63
N THR A 20 3.58 5.00 10.36
CA THR A 20 4.78 5.48 9.68
C THR A 20 4.43 6.54 8.64
N ARG A 21 5.42 7.00 7.89
CA ARG A 21 5.24 7.95 6.79
C ARG A 21 5.92 7.43 5.54
N HIS A 22 5.38 7.79 4.39
CA HIS A 22 5.97 7.53 3.08
C HIS A 22 5.93 8.81 2.26
N SER A 23 6.87 9.01 1.33
CA SER A 23 6.71 10.10 0.37
C SER A 23 5.55 9.78 -0.57
N LEU A 24 4.64 10.73 -0.77
CA LEU A 24 3.53 10.64 -1.74
C LEU A 24 4.06 10.39 -3.16
N THR A 25 5.27 10.88 -3.44
CA THR A 25 5.97 10.70 -4.72
C THR A 25 6.30 9.25 -5.04
N VAL A 26 6.19 8.32 -4.10
CA VAL A 26 6.35 6.89 -4.43
C VAL A 26 5.36 6.43 -5.51
N PHE A 27 4.21 7.12 -5.64
CA PHE A 27 3.25 6.88 -6.72
C PHE A 27 3.64 7.49 -8.07
N ALA A 28 4.77 8.18 -8.19
CA ALA A 28 5.35 8.63 -9.45
C ALA A 28 6.43 7.68 -9.99
N LEU A 29 6.82 6.66 -9.20
CA LEU A 29 7.92 5.74 -9.52
C LEU A 29 7.44 4.60 -10.43
N GLY A 30 8.01 4.53 -11.64
CA GLY A 30 7.78 3.49 -12.63
C GLY A 30 8.48 2.16 -12.32
N TYR A 31 8.13 1.12 -13.09
CA TYR A 31 8.82 -0.19 -13.03
C TYR A 31 10.29 -0.11 -13.46
N ASP A 32 10.59 0.83 -14.36
CA ASP A 32 11.95 1.20 -14.81
C ASP A 32 12.76 1.95 -13.75
N ARG A 33 12.15 2.23 -12.60
CA ARG A 33 12.72 3.03 -11.50
C ARG A 33 12.93 4.50 -11.85
N GLU A 34 12.29 4.99 -12.92
CA GLU A 34 12.23 6.41 -13.22
C GLU A 34 11.02 7.07 -12.55
N MET A 35 11.11 8.38 -12.29
CA MET A 35 10.00 9.17 -11.77
C MET A 35 9.58 10.22 -12.79
N SER A 36 8.27 10.29 -13.03
CA SER A 36 7.65 11.27 -13.93
C SER A 36 6.72 12.21 -13.17
N PRO A 37 6.45 13.44 -13.65
CA PRO A 37 5.55 14.39 -13.02
C PRO A 37 4.08 13.99 -13.17
N VAL A 38 3.68 12.92 -12.48
CA VAL A 38 2.30 12.41 -12.47
C VAL A 38 1.43 13.29 -11.55
N PRO A 39 0.29 13.80 -12.02
CA PRO A 39 -0.62 14.60 -11.18
C PRO A 39 -1.02 13.88 -9.88
N GLY A 40 -1.10 14.64 -8.79
CA GLY A 40 -1.51 14.12 -7.47
C GLY A 40 -0.41 13.38 -6.69
N THR A 41 0.78 13.19 -7.26
CA THR A 41 1.92 12.53 -6.58
C THR A 41 2.81 13.50 -5.80
N GLY A 42 2.68 14.81 -6.03
CA GLY A 42 3.51 15.82 -5.41
C GLY A 42 4.98 15.82 -5.88
N PHE A 43 5.31 15.15 -7.00
CA PHE A 43 6.67 15.05 -7.53
C PHE A 43 7.33 16.43 -7.76
N LEU A 44 6.60 17.37 -8.38
CA LEU A 44 7.06 18.74 -8.61
C LEU A 44 6.73 19.69 -7.44
N GLU A 45 6.12 19.19 -6.37
CA GLU A 45 5.60 19.97 -5.24
C GLU A 45 6.44 19.76 -3.96
N GLY A 46 7.71 19.39 -4.12
CA GLY A 46 8.62 19.15 -3.00
C GLY A 46 8.49 17.76 -2.38
N MET A 47 7.84 16.81 -3.08
CA MET A 47 7.76 15.40 -2.70
C MET A 47 7.24 15.17 -1.27
N PRO A 48 6.06 15.73 -0.94
CA PRO A 48 5.55 15.71 0.43
C PRO A 48 5.32 14.28 0.93
N ASP A 49 5.37 14.12 2.25
CA ASP A 49 4.99 12.87 2.89
C ASP A 49 3.46 12.70 2.96
N MET A 50 3.07 11.44 3.16
CA MET A 50 1.76 10.95 3.58
C MET A 50 1.93 10.06 4.81
N GLU A 51 0.96 10.07 5.70
CA GLU A 51 0.88 9.19 6.85
C GLU A 51 0.36 7.79 6.46
N CYS A 52 0.85 6.77 7.16
CA CYS A 52 0.41 5.38 7.02
C CYS A 52 -0.03 4.86 8.39
N HIS A 53 -1.31 4.56 8.49
CA HIS A 53 -1.98 4.13 9.71
C HIS A 53 -2.46 2.69 9.55
N PHE A 54 -2.44 1.92 10.64
CA PHE A 54 -2.99 0.57 10.68
C PHE A 54 -3.39 0.22 12.12
N ASP A 55 -4.34 -0.70 12.27
CA ASP A 55 -4.68 -1.26 13.56
C ASP A 55 -3.68 -2.37 13.93
N MET A 56 -3.19 -2.38 15.17
CA MET A 56 -2.28 -3.44 15.64
C MET A 56 -2.95 -4.82 15.62
N SER A 57 -4.27 -4.89 15.68
CA SER A 57 -5.04 -6.14 15.57
C SER A 57 -5.13 -6.68 14.14
N ASP A 58 -4.84 -5.86 13.12
CA ASP A 58 -4.78 -6.30 11.72
C ASP A 58 -3.46 -6.98 11.34
N VAL A 59 -2.45 -6.91 12.22
CA VAL A 59 -1.13 -7.51 11.98
C VAL A 59 -1.26 -9.03 11.86
N ARG A 60 -0.74 -9.56 10.75
CA ARG A 60 -0.67 -11.01 10.48
C ARG A 60 0.77 -11.50 10.55
N GLN A 61 0.96 -12.77 10.88
CA GLN A 61 2.27 -13.40 10.81
C GLN A 61 2.81 -13.36 9.37
N GLY A 62 4.03 -12.85 9.19
CA GLY A 62 4.74 -12.86 7.92
C GLY A 62 5.47 -14.19 7.67
N TRP A 63 6.19 -14.27 6.54
CA TRP A 63 7.05 -15.42 6.23
C TRP A 63 8.32 -15.48 7.09
N GLU A 64 8.77 -14.34 7.60
CA GLU A 64 9.98 -14.21 8.41
C GLU A 64 9.63 -14.38 9.89
N ASP A 65 10.39 -15.22 10.59
CA ASP A 65 10.17 -15.51 11.99
C ASP A 65 10.25 -14.25 12.86
N GLY A 66 9.23 -14.04 13.69
CA GLY A 66 9.14 -12.86 14.56
C GLY A 66 8.75 -11.56 13.85
N VAL A 67 8.45 -11.60 12.55
CA VAL A 67 8.01 -10.44 11.76
C VAL A 67 6.52 -10.55 11.42
N GLY A 68 5.77 -9.51 11.77
CA GLY A 68 4.39 -9.33 11.33
C GLY A 68 4.29 -8.44 10.07
N VAL A 69 3.26 -8.67 9.27
CA VAL A 69 2.91 -7.87 8.09
C VAL A 69 1.52 -7.29 8.25
N VAL A 70 1.36 -6.03 7.85
CA VAL A 70 0.08 -5.32 7.85
C VAL A 70 0.03 -4.36 6.67
N VAL A 71 -1.16 -4.21 6.07
CA VAL A 71 -1.40 -3.23 5.00
C VAL A 71 -2.06 -2.02 5.65
N GLY A 72 -1.35 -0.89 5.63
CA GLY A 72 -1.86 0.36 6.18
C GLY A 72 -2.76 1.15 5.22
N ASP A 73 -3.59 2.00 5.81
CA ASP A 73 -4.33 3.06 5.15
C ASP A 73 -3.45 4.32 5.05
N LEU A 74 -3.51 4.99 3.90
CA LEU A 74 -2.68 6.16 3.61
C LEU A 74 -3.51 7.43 3.69
N GLU A 75 -3.03 8.39 4.47
CA GLU A 75 -3.66 9.69 4.68
C GLU A 75 -2.68 10.83 4.41
N ARG A 76 -3.20 12.01 4.08
CA ARG A 76 -2.43 13.24 4.03
C ARG A 76 -3.31 14.38 4.48
N ASN A 77 -2.83 15.16 5.45
CA ASN A 77 -3.60 16.25 6.06
C ASN A 77 -4.94 15.79 6.66
N GLY A 78 -4.98 14.58 7.22
CA GLY A 78 -6.17 13.98 7.84
C GLY A 78 -7.21 13.46 6.85
N GLU A 79 -6.89 13.41 5.55
CA GLU A 79 -7.78 12.89 4.51
C GLU A 79 -7.15 11.68 3.81
N PRO A 80 -7.95 10.65 3.43
CA PRO A 80 -7.43 9.52 2.67
C PRO A 80 -6.75 9.94 1.36
N VAL A 81 -5.58 9.38 1.07
CA VAL A 81 -4.88 9.62 -0.20
C VAL A 81 -5.74 9.03 -1.33
N PRO A 82 -6.27 9.86 -2.27
CA PRO A 82 -7.31 9.42 -3.19
C PRO A 82 -6.82 8.41 -4.23
N LEU A 83 -5.54 8.48 -4.60
CA LEU A 83 -4.92 7.57 -5.56
C LEU A 83 -4.33 6.30 -4.92
N ALA A 84 -4.39 6.17 -3.60
CA ALA A 84 -3.96 4.95 -2.94
C ALA A 84 -4.93 3.80 -3.28
N PRO A 85 -4.45 2.64 -3.78
CA PRO A 85 -5.33 1.55 -4.22
C PRO A 85 -6.31 1.07 -3.16
N ARG A 86 -5.91 1.09 -1.89
CA ARG A 86 -6.78 0.71 -0.76
C ARG A 86 -7.92 1.72 -0.54
N THR A 87 -7.67 3.01 -0.71
CA THR A 87 -8.69 4.06 -0.72
C THR A 87 -9.67 3.86 -1.88
N VAL A 88 -9.15 3.60 -3.09
CA VAL A 88 -9.98 3.32 -4.27
C VAL A 88 -10.87 2.09 -4.07
N LEU A 89 -10.32 1.01 -3.52
CA LEU A 89 -11.07 -0.20 -3.20
C LEU A 89 -12.18 0.07 -2.18
N ARG A 90 -11.89 0.82 -1.11
CA ARG A 90 -12.87 1.19 -0.09
C ARG A 90 -14.01 2.01 -0.69
N ASN A 91 -13.70 2.95 -1.57
CA ASN A 91 -14.70 3.75 -2.29
C ASN A 91 -15.61 2.87 -3.16
N ALA A 92 -15.04 1.87 -3.85
CA ALA A 92 -15.82 0.92 -4.65
C ALA A 92 -16.73 0.04 -3.76
N ILE A 93 -16.23 -0.44 -2.62
CA ILE A 93 -17.03 -1.21 -1.64
C ILE A 93 -18.20 -0.37 -1.13
N ASN A 94 -17.93 0.86 -0.68
CA ASN A 94 -18.95 1.78 -0.18
C ASN A 94 -20.04 2.07 -1.22
N ALA A 95 -19.67 2.17 -2.51
CA ALA A 95 -20.63 2.35 -3.59
C ALA A 95 -21.59 1.15 -3.70
N TRP A 96 -21.10 -0.08 -3.62
CA TRP A 96 -21.95 -1.28 -3.60
C TRP A 96 -22.82 -1.36 -2.35
N GLU A 97 -22.28 -1.03 -1.18
CA GLU A 97 -23.01 -1.03 0.09
C GLU A 97 -24.14 0.01 0.10
N SER A 98 -23.94 1.17 -0.52
CA SER A 98 -24.99 2.19 -0.67
C SER A 98 -26.18 1.74 -1.52
N LEU A 99 -25.98 0.71 -2.35
CA LEU A 99 -27.03 0.06 -3.12
C LEU A 99 -27.68 -1.12 -2.37
N GLY A 100 -27.24 -1.40 -1.14
CA GLY A 100 -27.71 -2.52 -0.32
C GLY A 100 -27.04 -3.86 -0.62
N TYR A 101 -25.88 -3.86 -1.31
CA TYR A 101 -25.14 -5.08 -1.63
C TYR A 101 -23.90 -5.25 -0.75
N THR A 102 -23.53 -6.52 -0.49
CA THR A 102 -22.26 -6.86 0.17
C THR A 102 -21.35 -7.54 -0.85
N PRO A 103 -20.40 -6.81 -1.48
CA PRO A 103 -19.56 -7.38 -2.53
C PRO A 103 -18.63 -8.45 -1.96
N LYS A 104 -18.49 -9.56 -2.69
CA LYS A 104 -17.55 -10.65 -2.39
C LYS A 104 -16.71 -10.93 -3.63
N VAL A 105 -15.42 -11.18 -3.44
CA VAL A 105 -14.49 -11.51 -4.52
C VAL A 105 -13.76 -12.80 -4.19
N GLY A 106 -13.54 -13.63 -5.20
CA GLY A 106 -12.59 -14.73 -5.19
C GLY A 106 -11.44 -14.38 -6.12
N ILE A 107 -10.22 -14.68 -5.71
CA ILE A 107 -9.02 -14.44 -6.51
C ILE A 107 -8.32 -15.78 -6.69
N GLU A 108 -8.05 -16.14 -7.94
CA GLU A 108 -7.21 -17.28 -8.29
C GLU A 108 -5.88 -16.72 -8.78
N LEU A 109 -4.81 -17.00 -8.01
CA LEU A 109 -3.47 -16.56 -8.33
C LEU A 109 -2.70 -17.72 -8.95
N GLU A 110 -2.31 -17.56 -10.21
CA GLU A 110 -1.40 -18.47 -10.89
C GLU A 110 0.03 -17.94 -10.79
N ALA A 111 0.99 -18.84 -10.59
CA ALA A 111 2.41 -18.50 -10.54
C ALA A 111 3.24 -19.64 -11.14
N TYR A 112 4.42 -19.30 -11.65
CA TYR A 112 5.42 -20.25 -12.11
C TYR A 112 6.49 -20.42 -11.03
N ILE A 113 6.88 -21.66 -10.76
CA ILE A 113 8.07 -21.97 -9.98
C ILE A 113 9.20 -22.18 -10.98
N MET A 114 10.22 -21.33 -10.92
CA MET A 114 11.39 -21.39 -11.78
C MET A 114 12.59 -21.95 -11.00
N GLU A 115 13.53 -22.57 -11.70
CA GLU A 115 14.84 -22.89 -11.13
C GLU A 115 15.64 -21.59 -10.97
N PRO A 116 16.38 -21.41 -9.87
CA PRO A 116 17.26 -20.25 -9.69
C PRO A 116 18.27 -20.13 -10.84
N GLY A 117 18.60 -18.90 -11.22
CA GLY A 117 19.68 -18.63 -12.17
C GLY A 117 21.05 -18.78 -11.53
N ASP A 118 22.10 -18.54 -12.30
CA ASP A 118 23.49 -18.51 -11.78
C ASP A 118 23.68 -17.45 -10.68
N ASP A 119 22.81 -16.44 -10.63
CA ASP A 119 22.79 -15.34 -9.65
C ASP A 119 21.70 -15.45 -8.56
N GLY A 120 20.98 -16.59 -8.52
CA GLY A 120 19.88 -16.85 -7.57
C GLY A 120 18.52 -16.42 -8.10
#